data_AF-A0A5C5W294-F1
#
_entry.id   AF-A0A5C5W294-F1
#
_cell.length_a   1.000
_cell.length_b   1.000
_cell.length_c   1.000
_cell.angle_alpha   90.00
_cell.angle_beta   90.00
_cell.angle_gamma   90.00
#
_symmetry.space_group_name_H-M   'P 1'
#
loop_
_entity.id
_entity.type
_entity.pdbx_description
1 polymer ?
#
loop_
_entity_poly.entity_id
_entity_poly.type
_entity_poly.pdbx_seq_one_letter_code
_entity_poly.pdbx_strand_id
1 'polypeptide(L)'
;MQPVQKCFAWDEPSGRDAHPTADRTNPDPLPVVSEVVLPELPVSEADDAGAAVPRLDDLPIAMPRRAAIDAGIFGLTDDGPIDPDSEEVEAITQEHAHEMIILQCDLHAATDAARTGCDPHTGRTPRTPESQAKLARTMESEAKRLTAAYSDAVAAYAEAFGDEAAARLDAWVRRVSADQITGTAAGYPPTHPWHYYHAGDDAVPTPVDQIPADLDAGGFLDDDLPKNRTKRVAALRERFERERQNLEADRQRYEAIVEHGAETLSRYDREIAHTSDAMARASALALKYRHVSLGLGRLQWIEEELRRLGDSTLFADSETTGATI
;
A
#
# COMPACT_ATOMS: atom_id res chain seq x y z
N MET A 1 42.67 -8.92 43.58
CA MET A 1 41.51 -8.96 42.66
C MET A 1 42.00 -9.58 41.36
N GLN A 2 41.66 -10.86 41.14
CA GLN A 2 41.99 -11.64 39.95
C GLN A 2 40.67 -12.06 39.28
N PRO A 3 40.58 -12.11 37.95
CA PRO A 3 39.38 -12.59 37.27
C PRO A 3 39.38 -14.12 37.17
N VAL A 4 38.28 -14.74 37.60
CA VAL A 4 38.05 -16.19 37.43
C VAL A 4 37.42 -16.41 36.05
N GLN A 5 38.21 -16.89 35.10
CA GLN A 5 37.74 -17.48 33.85
C GLN A 5 37.05 -18.82 34.16
N LYS A 6 35.79 -18.96 33.76
CA LYS A 6 35.10 -20.27 33.69
C LYS A 6 35.11 -20.75 32.25
N CYS A 7 35.97 -21.73 31.98
CA CYS A 7 35.92 -22.55 30.78
C CYS A 7 34.71 -23.49 30.88
N PHE A 8 33.81 -23.44 29.90
CA PHE A 8 32.79 -24.47 29.69
C PHE A 8 33.35 -25.46 28.65
N ALA A 9 33.55 -26.70 29.09
CA ALA A 9 33.92 -27.81 28.24
C ALA A 9 32.66 -28.35 27.55
N TRP A 10 32.77 -28.58 26.24
CA TRP A 10 31.80 -29.36 25.47
C TRP A 10 32.28 -30.81 25.44
N ASP A 11 31.49 -31.71 26.03
CA ASP A 11 31.65 -33.15 25.88
C ASP A 11 31.01 -33.60 24.55
N GLU A 12 31.82 -34.17 23.66
CA GLU A 12 31.38 -34.92 22.48
C GLU A 12 30.93 -36.34 22.91
N PRO A 13 29.80 -36.87 22.39
CA PRO A 13 29.61 -38.30 22.31
C PRO A 13 30.06 -38.79 20.93
N SER A 14 31.22 -39.46 20.96
CA SER A 14 31.66 -40.44 19.98
C SER A 14 30.65 -41.59 19.85
N GLY A 15 30.18 -41.85 18.64
CA GLY A 15 29.33 -43.00 18.33
C GLY A 15 29.31 -43.31 16.84
N ARG A 16 30.37 -43.96 16.35
CA ARG A 16 30.31 -44.78 15.13
C ARG A 16 29.51 -46.03 15.47
N ASP A 17 28.60 -46.45 14.60
CA ASP A 17 28.62 -47.81 14.04
C ASP A 17 27.47 -48.07 13.06
N ALA A 18 27.79 -48.94 12.08
CA ALA A 18 26.92 -49.73 11.22
C ALA A 18 26.14 -49.04 10.07
N HIS A 19 26.75 -49.08 8.88
CA HIS A 19 26.03 -49.09 7.61
C HIS A 19 25.28 -50.42 7.42
N PRO A 20 23.97 -50.42 7.18
CA PRO A 20 23.30 -51.54 6.53
C PRO A 20 23.36 -51.36 5.01
N THR A 21 23.97 -52.33 4.33
CA THR A 21 23.84 -52.57 2.89
C THR A 21 22.37 -52.81 2.55
N ALA A 22 21.76 -51.87 1.83
CA ALA A 22 20.42 -52.02 1.27
C ALA A 22 20.45 -52.98 0.07
N ASP A 23 19.75 -54.10 0.23
CA ASP A 23 19.40 -55.06 -0.81
C ASP A 23 18.47 -54.39 -1.84
N ARG A 24 18.93 -54.29 -3.09
CA ARG A 24 18.16 -53.74 -4.22
C ARG A 24 17.27 -54.84 -4.78
N THR A 25 16.09 -55.01 -4.19
CA THR A 25 14.98 -55.69 -4.86
C THR A 25 14.21 -54.66 -5.68
N ASN A 26 14.11 -54.95 -6.98
CA ASN A 26 13.46 -54.14 -8.00
C ASN A 26 11.93 -54.25 -7.79
N PRO A 27 11.19 -53.16 -7.49
CA PRO A 27 9.74 -53.23 -7.39
C PRO A 27 9.11 -53.44 -8.77
N ASP A 28 8.10 -54.30 -8.82
CA ASP A 28 7.29 -54.57 -10.01
C ASP A 28 6.71 -53.28 -10.63
N PRO A 29 6.52 -53.24 -11.95
CA PRO A 29 5.89 -52.10 -12.62
C PRO A 29 4.46 -51.91 -12.12
N LEU A 30 4.18 -50.71 -11.60
CA LEU A 30 2.84 -50.32 -11.16
C LEU A 30 1.86 -50.34 -12.34
N PRO A 31 0.58 -50.69 -12.09
CA PRO A 31 -0.46 -50.69 -13.11
C PRO A 31 -0.69 -49.27 -13.66
N VAL A 32 -0.77 -49.18 -14.98
CA VAL A 32 -1.13 -47.96 -15.72
C VAL A 32 -2.51 -47.52 -15.27
N VAL A 33 -2.58 -46.47 -14.46
CA VAL A 33 -3.82 -45.85 -14.01
C VAL A 33 -4.42 -45.12 -15.22
N SER A 34 -5.62 -45.52 -15.62
CA SER A 34 -6.36 -44.87 -16.69
C SER A 34 -6.62 -43.41 -16.34
N GLU A 35 -6.37 -42.54 -17.31
CA GLU A 35 -6.54 -41.10 -17.28
C GLU A 35 -8.01 -40.75 -16.93
N VAL A 36 -8.23 -40.32 -15.69
CA VAL A 36 -9.51 -39.77 -15.25
C VAL A 36 -9.60 -38.36 -15.79
N VAL A 37 -10.37 -38.19 -16.87
CA VAL A 37 -10.77 -36.87 -17.38
C VAL A 37 -11.65 -36.22 -16.32
N LEU A 38 -11.07 -35.31 -15.54
CA LEU A 38 -11.80 -34.45 -14.61
C LEU A 38 -12.60 -33.42 -15.42
N PRO A 39 -13.90 -33.22 -15.10
CA PRO A 39 -14.70 -32.18 -15.74
C PRO A 39 -14.10 -30.80 -15.44
N GLU A 40 -13.93 -30.00 -16.48
CA GLU A 40 -13.51 -28.59 -16.37
C GLU A 40 -14.48 -27.86 -15.44
N LEU A 41 -13.96 -27.42 -14.29
CA LEU A 41 -14.70 -26.52 -13.42
C LEU A 41 -14.82 -25.16 -14.12
N PRO A 42 -16.00 -24.52 -14.07
CA PRO A 42 -16.18 -23.20 -14.66
C PRO A 42 -15.19 -22.23 -14.02
N VAL A 43 -14.40 -21.58 -14.87
CA VAL A 43 -13.50 -20.49 -14.50
C VAL A 43 -14.40 -19.35 -14.04
N SER A 44 -14.53 -19.19 -12.72
CA SER A 44 -15.18 -18.02 -12.12
C SER A 44 -14.34 -16.80 -12.51
N GLU A 45 -14.93 -15.88 -13.26
CA GLU A 45 -14.40 -14.53 -13.46
C GLU A 45 -14.29 -13.90 -12.06
N ALA A 46 -13.09 -13.99 -11.48
CA ALA A 46 -12.78 -13.28 -10.26
C ALA A 46 -12.70 -11.80 -10.64
N ASP A 47 -13.75 -11.06 -10.27
CA ASP A 47 -13.76 -9.60 -10.30
C ASP A 47 -12.43 -9.10 -9.73
N ASP A 48 -11.77 -8.26 -10.52
CA ASP A 48 -10.49 -7.63 -10.25
C ASP A 48 -10.64 -6.73 -9.02
N ALA A 49 -10.50 -7.33 -7.84
CA ALA A 49 -10.57 -6.67 -6.55
C ALA A 49 -9.28 -5.90 -6.33
N GLY A 50 -9.15 -4.75 -7.02
CA GLY A 50 -8.16 -3.74 -6.69
C GLY A 50 -8.21 -3.51 -5.18
N ALA A 51 -7.04 -3.60 -4.51
CA ALA A 51 -6.93 -3.47 -3.07
C ALA A 51 -7.67 -2.21 -2.61
N ALA A 52 -8.84 -2.42 -2.02
CA ALA A 52 -9.74 -1.36 -1.67
C ALA A 52 -9.03 -0.49 -0.63
N VAL A 53 -8.76 0.77 -0.97
CA VAL A 53 -8.60 1.80 0.06
C VAL A 53 -9.77 1.60 1.02
N PRO A 54 -9.53 1.43 2.34
CA PRO A 54 -10.61 1.19 3.28
C PRO A 54 -11.63 2.28 3.04
N ARG A 55 -12.85 1.87 2.62
CA ARG A 55 -13.91 2.83 2.42
C ARG A 55 -14.14 3.51 3.75
N LEU A 56 -13.90 4.83 3.80
CA LEU A 56 -14.07 5.66 5.00
C LEU A 56 -15.56 5.87 5.35
N ASP A 57 -16.43 5.09 4.73
CA ASP A 57 -17.86 5.03 5.01
C ASP A 57 -18.07 4.84 6.53
N ASP A 58 -18.91 5.70 7.08
CA ASP A 58 -19.28 5.73 8.51
C ASP A 58 -18.14 6.07 9.49
N LEU A 59 -17.12 6.83 9.09
CA LEU A 59 -16.11 7.35 10.02
C LEU A 59 -16.78 8.17 11.15
N PRO A 60 -16.53 7.86 12.44
CA PRO A 60 -17.19 8.54 13.55
C PRO A 60 -16.53 9.90 13.84
N ILE A 61 -16.95 10.92 13.09
CA ILE A 61 -16.49 12.30 13.26
C ILE A 61 -17.12 12.91 14.53
N ALA A 62 -16.28 13.45 15.41
CA ALA A 62 -16.69 14.05 16.68
C ALA A 62 -16.33 15.53 16.75
N MET A 63 -17.14 16.32 17.45
CA MET A 63 -16.82 17.73 17.68
C MET A 63 -15.65 17.87 18.66
N PRO A 64 -14.69 18.78 18.41
CA PRO A 64 -13.64 19.12 19.35
C PRO A 64 -14.18 19.53 20.73
N ARG A 65 -13.44 19.18 21.78
CA ARG A 65 -13.75 19.68 23.12
C ARG A 65 -13.39 21.16 23.20
N ARG A 66 -14.26 21.97 23.81
CA ARG A 66 -13.96 23.40 24.01
C ARG A 66 -12.66 23.63 24.79
N ALA A 67 -12.40 22.80 25.81
CA ALA A 67 -11.15 22.86 26.57
C ALA A 67 -9.91 22.53 25.73
N ALA A 68 -10.03 21.66 24.71
CA ALA A 68 -8.94 21.34 23.79
C ALA A 68 -8.65 22.50 22.83
N ILE A 69 -9.71 23.14 22.32
CA ILE A 69 -9.61 24.38 21.54
C ILE A 69 -8.93 25.46 22.38
N ASP A 70 -9.44 25.75 23.57
CA ASP A 70 -8.90 26.80 24.44
C ASP A 70 -7.43 26.51 24.85
N ALA A 71 -7.02 25.24 24.90
CA ALA A 71 -5.64 24.82 25.15
C ALA A 71 -4.71 24.90 23.92
N GLY A 72 -5.25 25.18 22.73
CA GLY A 72 -4.47 25.28 21.49
C GLY A 72 -4.03 23.94 20.90
N ILE A 73 -4.74 22.85 21.18
CA ILE A 73 -4.40 21.50 20.66
C ILE A 73 -4.43 21.48 19.13
N PHE A 74 -5.36 22.22 18.52
CA PHE A 74 -5.49 22.34 17.07
C PHE A 74 -4.59 23.42 16.45
N GLY A 75 -3.72 24.04 17.26
CA GLY A 75 -2.83 25.11 16.85
C GLY A 75 -3.20 26.48 17.44
N LEU A 76 -2.27 27.42 17.28
CA LEU A 76 -2.37 28.79 17.76
C LEU A 76 -2.10 29.76 16.60
N THR A 77 -2.88 30.82 16.52
CA THR A 77 -2.68 31.97 15.63
C THR A 77 -2.38 33.22 16.46
N ASP A 78 -2.02 34.32 15.79
CA ASP A 78 -1.85 35.62 16.44
C ASP A 78 -3.14 36.11 17.13
N ASP A 79 -4.31 35.66 16.66
CA ASP A 79 -5.63 36.00 17.20
C ASP A 79 -6.11 35.03 18.29
N GLY A 80 -5.34 33.97 18.60
CA GLY A 80 -5.64 32.97 19.61
C GLY A 80 -5.74 31.53 19.08
N PRO A 81 -6.30 30.60 19.87
CA PRO A 81 -6.41 29.21 19.47
C PRO A 81 -7.29 28.99 18.24
N ILE A 82 -6.93 28.01 17.41
CA ILE A 82 -7.70 27.60 16.24
C ILE A 82 -8.94 26.84 16.70
N ASP A 83 -10.11 27.28 16.22
CA ASP A 83 -11.40 26.61 16.38
C ASP A 83 -11.74 25.96 15.03
N PRO A 84 -11.38 24.67 14.83
CA PRO A 84 -11.45 24.07 13.51
C PRO A 84 -12.90 23.89 13.06
N ASP A 85 -13.15 24.13 11.78
CA ASP A 85 -14.47 23.91 11.20
C ASP A 85 -14.79 22.43 10.95
N SER A 86 -15.98 22.13 10.42
CA SER A 86 -16.39 20.74 10.21
C SER A 86 -15.54 19.99 9.20
N GLU A 87 -15.04 20.67 8.16
CA GLU A 87 -14.20 20.06 7.12
C GLU A 87 -12.80 19.78 7.67
N GLU A 88 -12.25 20.72 8.43
CA GLU A 88 -10.97 20.54 9.14
C GLU A 88 -11.05 19.41 10.16
N VAL A 89 -12.13 19.31 10.93
CA VAL A 89 -12.36 18.22 11.91
C VAL A 89 -12.48 16.87 11.23
N GLU A 90 -13.17 16.79 10.09
CA GLU A 90 -13.25 15.58 9.28
C GLU A 90 -11.86 15.15 8.79
N ALA A 91 -11.10 16.07 8.20
CA ALA A 91 -9.73 15.79 7.72
C ALA A 91 -8.81 15.32 8.84
N ILE A 92 -8.84 15.98 10.01
CA ILE A 92 -8.07 15.56 11.19
C ILE A 92 -8.47 14.15 11.63
N THR A 93 -9.78 13.84 11.65
CA THR A 93 -10.27 12.51 12.03
C THR A 93 -9.82 11.45 11.04
N GLN A 94 -9.85 11.74 9.73
CA GLN A 94 -9.42 10.82 8.67
C GLN A 94 -7.92 10.50 8.77
N GLU A 95 -7.07 11.52 8.92
CA GLU A 95 -5.62 11.32 9.08
C GLU A 95 -5.30 10.48 10.33
N HIS A 96 -5.95 10.78 11.45
CA HIS A 96 -5.77 10.01 12.68
C HIS A 96 -6.25 8.56 12.55
N ALA A 97 -7.37 8.35 11.86
CA ALA A 97 -7.88 7.02 11.56
C ALA A 97 -6.92 6.22 10.68
N HIS A 98 -6.33 6.84 9.65
CA HIS A 98 -5.34 6.21 8.79
C HIS A 98 -4.09 5.78 9.58
N GLU A 99 -3.54 6.66 10.42
CA GLU A 99 -2.39 6.32 11.26
C GLU A 99 -2.70 5.13 12.17
N MET A 100 -3.86 5.15 12.83
CA MET A 100 -4.29 4.05 13.70
C MET A 100 -4.48 2.73 12.93
N ILE A 101 -5.03 2.76 11.72
CA ILE A 101 -5.17 1.56 10.87
C ILE A 101 -3.80 0.97 10.55
N ILE A 102 -2.83 1.79 10.14
CA ILE A 102 -1.47 1.35 9.81
C ILE A 102 -0.83 0.67 11.03
N LEU A 103 -0.88 1.32 12.19
CA LEU A 103 -0.33 0.78 13.44
C LEU A 103 -0.97 -0.56 13.81
N GLN A 104 -2.28 -0.71 13.60
CA GLN A 104 -3.02 -1.93 13.91
C GLN A 104 -2.66 -3.08 12.95
N CYS A 105 -2.51 -2.79 11.66
CA CYS A 105 -2.09 -3.75 10.64
C CYS A 105 -0.64 -4.21 10.88
N ASP A 106 0.28 -3.29 11.16
CA ASP A 106 1.67 -3.60 11.50
C ASP A 106 1.77 -4.44 12.79
N LEU A 107 0.97 -4.10 13.82
CA LEU A 107 0.91 -4.86 15.06
C LEU A 107 0.45 -6.30 14.81
N HIS A 108 -0.56 -6.47 13.95
CA HIS A 108 -1.03 -7.78 13.55
C HIS A 108 0.07 -8.56 12.83
N ALA A 109 0.73 -7.96 11.83
CA ALA A 109 1.82 -8.59 11.08
C ALA A 109 3.00 -9.01 12.00
N ALA A 110 3.41 -8.15 12.93
CA ALA A 110 4.46 -8.47 13.90
C ALA A 110 4.05 -9.61 14.85
N THR A 111 2.81 -9.60 15.33
CA THR A 111 2.27 -10.65 16.21
C THR A 111 2.21 -11.99 15.48
N ASP A 112 1.75 -11.99 14.23
CA ASP A 112 1.67 -13.20 13.41
C ASP A 112 3.04 -13.71 13.00
N ALA A 113 4.00 -12.84 12.71
CA ALA A 113 5.39 -13.22 12.49
C ALA A 113 6.02 -13.87 13.73
N ALA A 114 5.79 -13.30 14.92
CA ALA A 114 6.26 -13.88 16.18
C ALA A 114 5.62 -15.26 16.45
N ARG A 115 4.35 -15.44 16.08
CA ARG A 115 3.59 -16.69 16.24
C ARG A 115 4.02 -17.78 15.26
N THR A 116 4.21 -17.42 13.99
CA THR A 116 4.46 -18.37 12.90
C THR A 116 5.95 -18.62 12.64
N GLY A 117 6.82 -17.69 13.07
CA GLY A 117 8.24 -17.67 12.72
C GLY A 117 8.50 -17.27 11.27
N CYS A 118 7.48 -16.83 10.53
CA CYS A 118 7.64 -16.26 9.20
C CYS A 118 7.99 -14.78 9.29
N ASP A 119 8.97 -14.34 8.52
CA ASP A 119 9.33 -12.92 8.44
C ASP A 119 8.20 -12.17 7.71
N PRO A 120 7.59 -11.13 8.30
CA PRO A 120 6.45 -10.43 7.70
C PRO A 120 6.85 -9.67 6.44
N HIS A 121 8.15 -9.39 6.28
CA HIS A 121 8.70 -8.78 5.08
C HIS A 121 9.19 -9.80 4.07
N THR A 122 9.01 -11.10 4.21
CA THR A 122 9.36 -12.03 3.11
C THR A 122 8.38 -13.17 2.94
N GLY A 123 7.45 -13.35 3.89
CA GLY A 123 6.59 -14.53 3.99
C GLY A 123 7.35 -15.83 4.27
N ARG A 124 8.68 -15.78 4.45
CA ARG A 124 9.53 -16.98 4.58
C ARG A 124 10.01 -17.13 6.01
N THR A 125 10.11 -18.38 6.45
CA THR A 125 10.78 -18.74 7.70
C THR A 125 12.29 -18.62 7.52
N PRO A 126 13.02 -17.93 8.43
CA PRO A 126 14.48 -17.90 8.39
C PRO A 126 15.08 -19.32 8.46
N ARG A 127 16.14 -19.56 7.68
CA ARG A 127 16.72 -20.91 7.52
C ARG A 127 17.51 -21.42 8.73
N THR A 128 18.06 -20.53 9.54
CA THR A 128 18.93 -20.90 10.67
C THR A 128 18.20 -20.69 12.00
N PRO A 129 18.45 -21.53 13.02
CA PRO A 129 17.86 -21.35 14.35
C PRO A 129 18.19 -20.00 14.98
N GLU A 130 19.40 -19.48 14.74
CA GLU A 130 19.81 -18.16 15.24
C GLU A 130 18.98 -17.04 14.61
N SER A 131 18.76 -17.07 13.29
CA SER A 131 17.92 -16.08 12.61
C SER A 131 16.46 -16.17 13.02
N GLN A 132 15.93 -17.37 13.26
CA GLN A 132 14.58 -17.56 13.80
C GLN A 132 14.45 -16.94 15.20
N ALA A 133 15.40 -17.22 16.11
CA ALA A 133 15.40 -16.64 17.45
C ALA A 133 15.62 -15.11 17.44
N LYS A 134 16.36 -14.58 16.46
CA LYS A 134 16.51 -13.14 16.25
C LYS A 134 15.20 -12.52 15.75
N LEU A 135 14.56 -13.13 14.76
CA LEU A 135 13.27 -12.67 14.23
C LEU A 135 12.22 -12.63 15.35
N ALA A 136 12.06 -13.73 16.10
CA ALA A 136 11.09 -13.81 17.20
C ALA A 136 11.28 -12.68 18.23
N ARG A 137 12.52 -12.45 18.70
CA ARG A 137 12.83 -11.35 19.63
C ARG A 137 12.54 -9.97 19.04
N THR A 138 12.85 -9.79 17.76
CA THR A 138 12.63 -8.51 17.07
C THR A 138 11.14 -8.24 16.93
N MET A 139 10.36 -9.22 16.48
CA MET A 139 8.91 -9.10 16.31
C MET A 139 8.19 -8.93 17.65
N GLU A 140 8.64 -9.59 18.72
CA GLU A 140 8.08 -9.38 20.07
C GLU A 140 8.36 -7.96 20.58
N SER A 141 9.58 -7.45 20.38
CA SER A 141 9.93 -6.07 20.73
C SER A 141 9.10 -5.07 19.91
N GLU A 142 8.90 -5.36 18.63
CA GLU A 142 8.17 -4.51 17.72
C GLU A 142 6.67 -4.48 18.03
N ALA A 143 6.06 -5.63 18.32
CA ALA A 143 4.68 -5.71 18.78
C ALA A 143 4.45 -4.87 20.05
N LYS A 144 5.41 -4.86 21.00
CA LYS A 144 5.34 -4.00 22.20
C LYS A 144 5.41 -2.51 21.83
N ARG A 145 6.32 -2.14 20.92
CA ARG A 145 6.47 -0.76 20.44
C ARG A 145 5.20 -0.27 19.75
N LEU A 146 4.64 -1.09 18.85
CA LEU A 146 3.42 -0.77 18.10
C LEU A 146 2.19 -0.70 19.01
N THR A 147 2.09 -1.59 20.01
CA THR A 147 1.03 -1.52 21.02
C THR A 147 1.07 -0.20 21.79
N ALA A 148 2.27 0.26 22.19
CA ALA A 148 2.43 1.55 22.87
C ALA A 148 2.05 2.71 21.95
N ALA A 149 2.57 2.72 20.71
CA ALA A 149 2.26 3.76 19.73
C ALA A 149 0.76 3.86 19.42
N TYR A 150 0.07 2.72 19.26
CA TYR A 150 -1.37 2.69 19.06
C TYR A 150 -2.13 3.25 20.27
N SER A 151 -1.71 2.88 21.49
CA SER A 151 -2.29 3.42 22.72
C SER A 151 -2.09 4.93 22.85
N ASP A 152 -0.93 5.43 22.46
CA ASP A 152 -0.62 6.87 22.47
C ASP A 152 -1.47 7.62 21.43
N ALA A 153 -1.68 7.05 20.24
CA ALA A 153 -2.58 7.61 19.22
C ALA A 153 -4.03 7.71 19.74
N VAL A 154 -4.55 6.65 20.38
CA VAL A 154 -5.89 6.69 21.00
C VAL A 154 -5.97 7.79 22.07
N ALA A 155 -4.94 7.90 22.92
CA ALA A 155 -4.89 8.90 23.98
C ALA A 155 -4.83 10.34 23.43
N ALA A 156 -4.05 10.58 22.38
CA ALA A 156 -3.97 11.87 21.71
C ALA A 156 -5.33 12.30 21.13
N TYR A 157 -6.06 11.39 20.50
CA TYR A 157 -7.41 11.67 20.02
C TYR A 157 -8.40 11.94 21.17
N ALA A 158 -8.29 11.18 22.27
CA ALA A 158 -9.11 11.38 23.46
C ALA A 158 -8.88 12.75 24.12
N GLU A 159 -7.65 13.26 24.08
CA GLU A 159 -7.33 14.60 24.59
C GLU A 159 -8.10 15.69 23.83
N ALA A 160 -8.13 15.59 22.51
CA ALA A 160 -8.78 16.54 21.61
C ALA A 160 -10.32 16.42 21.57
N PHE A 161 -10.84 15.20 21.48
CA PHE A 161 -12.26 14.92 21.18
C PHE A 161 -13.02 14.23 22.32
N GLY A 162 -12.33 13.72 23.34
CA GLY A 162 -12.90 13.04 24.51
C GLY A 162 -12.87 11.51 24.40
N ASP A 163 -12.91 10.86 25.57
CA ASP A 163 -12.77 9.40 25.69
C ASP A 163 -13.82 8.62 24.88
N GLU A 164 -15.07 9.09 24.85
CA GLU A 164 -16.15 8.44 24.08
C GLU A 164 -15.92 8.55 22.57
N ALA A 165 -15.39 9.67 22.08
CA ALA A 165 -15.04 9.83 20.68
C ALA A 165 -13.88 8.90 20.30
N ALA A 166 -12.84 8.85 21.14
CA ALA A 166 -11.70 7.96 20.93
C ALA A 166 -12.10 6.48 20.95
N ALA A 167 -12.98 6.07 21.87
CA ALA A 167 -13.48 4.70 21.92
C ALA A 167 -14.28 4.31 20.66
N ARG A 168 -15.08 5.23 20.11
CA ARG A 168 -15.80 5.00 18.84
C ARG A 168 -14.85 4.89 17.66
N LEU A 169 -13.83 5.75 17.60
CA LEU A 169 -12.81 5.68 16.56
C LEU A 169 -11.97 4.39 16.66
N ASP A 170 -11.51 4.00 17.85
CA ASP A 170 -10.80 2.73 18.10
C ASP A 170 -11.64 1.53 17.65
N ALA A 171 -12.93 1.48 18.00
CA ALA A 171 -13.82 0.42 17.56
C ALA A 171 -13.99 0.37 16.03
N TRP A 172 -14.14 1.54 15.40
CA TRP A 172 -14.23 1.65 13.95
C TRP A 172 -12.92 1.19 13.27
N VAL A 173 -11.76 1.64 13.75
CA VAL A 173 -10.43 1.24 13.24
C VAL A 173 -10.25 -0.27 13.36
N ARG A 174 -10.54 -0.86 14.54
CA ARG A 174 -10.42 -2.31 14.74
C ARG A 174 -11.28 -3.11 13.77
N ARG A 175 -12.50 -2.65 13.49
CA ARG A 175 -13.39 -3.26 12.50
C ARG A 175 -12.76 -3.20 11.11
N VAL A 176 -12.36 -2.01 10.66
CA VAL A 176 -11.77 -1.80 9.33
C VAL A 176 -10.46 -2.58 9.16
N SER A 177 -9.57 -2.54 10.16
CA SER A 177 -8.35 -3.33 10.15
C SER A 177 -8.64 -4.83 10.17
N ALA A 178 -9.65 -5.31 10.90
CA ALA A 178 -10.04 -6.72 10.88
C ALA A 178 -10.57 -7.12 9.50
N ASP A 179 -11.37 -6.29 8.86
CA ASP A 179 -11.87 -6.51 7.50
C ASP A 179 -10.72 -6.51 6.48
N GLN A 180 -9.71 -5.65 6.67
CA GLN A 180 -8.48 -5.70 5.87
C GLN A 180 -7.73 -7.01 6.10
N ILE A 181 -7.41 -7.34 7.35
CA ILE A 181 -6.66 -8.55 7.72
C ILE A 181 -7.36 -9.84 7.26
N THR A 182 -8.68 -9.92 7.43
CA THR A 182 -9.47 -11.10 7.04
C THR A 182 -9.84 -11.11 5.56
N GLY A 183 -9.89 -9.95 4.93
CA GLY A 183 -10.11 -9.76 3.49
C GLY A 183 -8.85 -9.90 2.63
N THR A 184 -7.65 -9.77 3.19
CA THR A 184 -6.37 -9.83 2.47
C THR A 184 -5.89 -11.25 2.22
N ALA A 185 -6.55 -11.91 1.26
CA ALA A 185 -5.84 -12.68 0.24
C ALA A 185 -5.36 -11.77 -0.93
N ALA A 186 -5.70 -10.48 -0.93
CA ALA A 186 -5.24 -9.50 -1.91
C ALA A 186 -4.11 -8.65 -1.29
N GLY A 187 -2.98 -8.53 -1.98
CA GLY A 187 -1.78 -7.85 -1.49
C GLY A 187 -1.91 -6.33 -1.29
N TYR A 188 -0.77 -5.66 -1.12
CA TYR A 188 -0.65 -4.20 -1.11
C TYR A 188 -1.22 -3.60 -2.41
N PRO A 189 -1.79 -2.38 -2.38
CA PRO A 189 -2.24 -1.73 -3.60
C PRO A 189 -1.04 -1.36 -4.51
N PRO A 190 -1.23 -1.28 -5.84
CA PRO A 190 -0.17 -0.88 -6.78
C PRO A 190 0.48 0.48 -6.51
N THR A 191 -0.21 1.36 -5.79
CA THR A 191 0.32 2.66 -5.34
C THR A 191 1.25 2.56 -4.13
N HIS A 192 1.44 1.35 -3.57
CA HIS A 192 2.27 1.11 -2.40
C HIS A 192 3.58 0.39 -2.80
N PRO A 193 4.77 0.85 -2.35
CA PRO A 193 6.05 0.23 -2.72
C PRO A 193 6.12 -1.29 -2.47
N TRP A 194 5.62 -1.77 -1.32
CA TRP A 194 5.57 -3.20 -1.00
C TRP A 194 4.82 -4.09 -2.00
N HIS A 195 3.93 -3.53 -2.82
CA HIS A 195 3.29 -4.29 -3.89
C HIS A 195 4.33 -4.84 -4.90
N TYR A 196 5.32 -4.04 -5.25
CA TYR A 196 6.35 -4.42 -6.24
C TYR A 196 7.67 -4.90 -5.63
N TYR A 197 7.78 -4.90 -4.30
CA TYR A 197 8.99 -5.31 -3.63
C TYR A 197 8.97 -6.82 -3.40
N HIS A 198 10.08 -7.51 -3.70
CA HIS A 198 10.24 -8.97 -3.57
C HIS A 198 9.96 -9.56 -2.18
N ALA A 199 9.87 -8.68 -1.20
CA ALA A 199 9.66 -8.98 0.20
C ALA A 199 8.22 -8.61 0.64
N GLY A 200 7.47 -7.86 -0.17
CA GLY A 200 6.02 -7.73 -0.05
C GLY A 200 5.31 -8.71 -0.98
N ASP A 201 4.47 -8.23 -1.90
CA ASP A 201 3.71 -9.12 -2.80
C ASP A 201 4.56 -9.68 -3.94
N ASP A 202 5.69 -9.03 -4.26
CA ASP A 202 6.49 -9.29 -5.47
C ASP A 202 5.61 -9.30 -6.75
N ALA A 203 4.59 -8.45 -6.78
CA ALA A 203 3.63 -8.42 -7.86
C ALA A 203 4.30 -7.98 -9.17
N VAL A 204 3.89 -8.61 -10.27
CA VAL A 204 4.32 -8.21 -11.61
C VAL A 204 3.78 -6.81 -11.88
N PRO A 205 4.60 -5.83 -12.29
CA PRO A 205 4.12 -4.50 -12.62
C PRO A 205 2.99 -4.54 -13.65
N THR A 206 1.88 -3.87 -13.34
CA THR A 206 0.73 -3.74 -14.24
C THR A 206 1.20 -3.10 -15.55
N PRO A 207 0.87 -3.67 -16.72
CA PRO A 207 1.12 -3.02 -18.01
C PRO A 207 0.53 -1.61 -18.03
N VAL A 208 1.26 -0.65 -18.60
CA VAL A 208 0.92 0.78 -18.48
C VAL A 208 -0.45 1.14 -19.10
N ASP A 209 -0.87 0.37 -20.11
CA ASP A 209 -2.15 0.46 -20.80
C ASP A 209 -3.32 -0.13 -20.00
N GLN A 210 -3.01 -0.92 -18.96
CA GLN A 210 -3.99 -1.53 -18.04
C GLN A 210 -4.13 -0.75 -16.72
N ILE A 211 -3.36 0.32 -16.52
CA ILE A 211 -3.48 1.14 -15.32
C ILE A 211 -4.82 1.91 -15.37
N PRO A 212 -5.71 1.75 -14.38
CA PRO A 212 -7.00 2.43 -14.37
C PRO A 212 -6.84 3.93 -14.10
N ALA A 213 -7.77 4.71 -14.63
CA ALA A 213 -7.89 6.12 -14.33
C ALA A 213 -8.39 6.34 -12.89
N ASP A 214 -7.77 7.27 -12.17
CA ASP A 214 -8.28 7.76 -10.88
C ASP A 214 -9.36 8.82 -11.15
N LEU A 215 -10.63 8.41 -11.09
CA LEU A 215 -11.76 9.27 -11.46
C LEU A 215 -11.92 10.50 -10.56
N ASP A 216 -11.35 10.49 -9.37
CA ASP A 216 -11.44 11.61 -8.42
C ASP A 216 -10.36 12.67 -8.66
N ALA A 217 -9.34 12.35 -9.47
CA ALA A 217 -8.19 13.23 -9.74
C ALA A 217 -8.56 14.57 -10.41
N GLY A 218 -9.71 14.64 -11.07
CA GLY A 218 -10.17 15.81 -11.82
C GLY A 218 -10.83 16.90 -10.97
N GLY A 219 -11.37 16.56 -9.79
CA GLY A 219 -12.20 17.47 -8.99
C GLY A 219 -11.50 18.78 -8.62
N PHE A 220 -10.23 18.70 -8.26
CA PHE A 220 -9.40 19.85 -7.85
C PHE A 220 -9.13 20.86 -8.98
N LEU A 221 -9.35 20.49 -10.24
CA LEU A 221 -9.08 21.38 -11.37
C LEU A 221 -10.14 22.46 -11.53
N ASP A 222 -11.34 22.28 -10.97
CA ASP A 222 -12.47 23.20 -11.18
C ASP A 222 -12.21 24.58 -10.55
N ASP A 223 -11.60 24.60 -9.37
CA ASP A 223 -11.39 25.82 -8.58
C ASP A 223 -10.45 26.82 -9.28
N ASP A 224 -9.50 26.32 -10.07
CA ASP A 224 -8.54 27.13 -10.84
C ASP A 224 -9.11 27.72 -12.13
N LEU A 225 -10.29 27.26 -12.57
CA LEU A 225 -10.77 27.56 -13.92
C LEU A 225 -11.56 28.88 -13.99
N PRO A 226 -11.40 29.66 -15.09
CA PRO A 226 -12.18 30.87 -15.29
C PRO A 226 -13.70 30.62 -15.31
N LYS A 227 -14.48 31.49 -14.68
CA LYS A 227 -15.97 31.43 -14.72
C LYS A 227 -16.56 31.72 -16.10
N ASN A 228 -15.85 32.47 -16.94
CA ASN A 228 -16.30 32.79 -18.29
C ASN A 228 -16.12 31.58 -19.22
N ARG A 229 -17.21 31.09 -19.82
CA ARG A 229 -17.23 29.88 -20.67
C ARG A 229 -16.13 29.86 -21.75
N THR A 230 -15.97 30.93 -22.53
CA THR A 230 -14.98 30.96 -23.61
C THR A 230 -13.55 30.86 -23.08
N LYS A 231 -13.24 31.59 -22.00
CA LYS A 231 -11.93 31.51 -21.34
C LYS A 231 -11.70 30.14 -20.69
N ARG A 232 -12.75 29.55 -20.11
CA ARG A 232 -12.72 28.21 -19.51
C ARG A 232 -12.37 27.14 -20.53
N VAL A 233 -13.04 27.14 -21.68
CA VAL A 233 -12.73 26.22 -22.80
C VAL A 233 -11.29 26.39 -23.25
N ALA A 234 -10.81 27.62 -23.44
CA ALA A 234 -9.42 27.85 -23.83
C ALA A 234 -8.41 27.33 -22.79
N ALA A 235 -8.65 27.59 -21.50
CA ALA A 235 -7.81 27.11 -20.40
C ALA A 235 -7.81 25.57 -20.29
N LEU A 236 -8.98 24.94 -20.45
CA LEU A 236 -9.12 23.48 -20.45
C LEU A 236 -8.35 22.84 -21.62
N ARG A 237 -8.39 23.41 -22.82
CA ARG A 237 -7.62 22.92 -23.98
C ARG A 237 -6.12 22.98 -23.74
N GLU A 238 -5.65 24.10 -23.18
CA GLU A 238 -4.22 24.25 -22.85
C GLU A 238 -3.80 23.23 -21.78
N ARG A 239 -4.63 23.07 -20.73
CA ARG A 239 -4.36 22.10 -19.65
C ARG A 239 -4.41 20.67 -20.16
N PHE A 240 -5.35 20.34 -21.05
CA PHE A 240 -5.46 19.02 -21.69
C PHE A 240 -4.16 18.64 -22.39
N GLU A 241 -3.63 19.53 -23.24
CA GLU A 241 -2.39 19.25 -23.96
C GLU A 241 -1.20 19.07 -23.02
N ARG A 242 -1.13 19.87 -21.95
CA ARG A 242 -0.08 19.76 -20.93
C ARG A 242 -0.17 18.44 -20.15
N GLU A 243 -1.36 18.07 -19.68
CA GLU A 243 -1.57 16.80 -18.96
C GLU A 243 -1.30 15.60 -19.88
N ARG A 244 -1.63 15.69 -21.18
CA ARG A 244 -1.31 14.64 -22.16
C ARG A 244 0.20 14.43 -22.30
N GLN A 245 0.97 15.52 -22.39
CA GLN A 245 2.43 15.45 -22.45
C GLN A 245 3.04 14.91 -21.16
N ASN A 246 2.51 15.32 -20.00
CA ASN A 246 2.95 14.82 -18.70
C ASN A 246 2.66 13.32 -18.54
N LEU A 247 1.46 12.88 -18.89
CA LEU A 247 1.05 11.48 -18.85
C LEU A 247 1.98 10.63 -19.73
N GLU A 248 2.24 11.07 -20.97
CA GLU A 248 3.14 10.35 -21.87
C GLU A 248 4.56 10.22 -21.30
N ALA A 249 5.09 11.29 -20.69
CA ALA A 249 6.39 11.25 -20.02
C ALA A 249 6.40 10.31 -18.81
N ASP A 250 5.30 10.25 -18.03
CA ASP A 250 5.18 9.34 -16.89
C ASP A 250 5.00 7.88 -17.32
N ARG A 251 4.29 7.61 -18.43
CA ARG A 251 4.19 6.28 -19.05
C ARG A 251 5.56 5.75 -19.47
N GLN A 252 6.30 6.53 -20.24
CA GLN A 252 7.66 6.17 -20.69
C GLN A 252 8.60 5.90 -19.51
N ARG A 253 8.50 6.69 -18.44
CA ARG A 253 9.29 6.47 -17.22
C ARG A 253 8.87 5.19 -16.49
N TYR A 254 7.57 4.92 -16.36
CA TYR A 254 7.07 3.71 -15.73
C TYR A 254 7.60 2.47 -16.48
N GLU A 255 7.43 2.43 -17.80
CA GLU A 255 7.92 1.33 -18.65
C GLU A 255 9.44 1.15 -18.55
N ALA A 256 10.21 2.24 -18.56
CA ALA A 256 11.66 2.17 -18.39
C ALA A 256 12.06 1.53 -17.04
N ILE A 257 11.34 1.84 -15.95
CA ILE A 257 11.60 1.22 -14.63
C ILE A 257 11.19 -0.26 -14.63
N VAL A 258 10.13 -0.63 -15.34
CA VAL A 258 9.73 -2.03 -15.51
C VAL A 258 10.82 -2.82 -16.23
N GLU A 259 11.35 -2.30 -17.34
CA GLU A 259 12.31 -2.98 -18.21
C GLU A 259 13.74 -3.01 -17.63
N HIS A 260 14.22 -1.88 -17.12
CA HIS A 260 15.62 -1.69 -16.73
C HIS A 260 15.82 -1.54 -15.21
N GLY A 261 14.74 -1.53 -14.44
CA GLY A 261 14.80 -1.48 -12.98
C GLY A 261 15.44 -0.21 -12.42
N ALA A 262 16.19 -0.36 -11.33
CA ALA A 262 16.78 0.75 -10.59
C ALA A 262 17.89 1.51 -11.37
N GLU A 263 18.40 0.94 -12.47
CA GLU A 263 19.44 1.57 -13.29
C GLU A 263 18.95 2.85 -14.00
N THR A 264 17.63 2.95 -14.22
CA THR A 264 17.00 4.14 -14.81
C THR A 264 16.80 5.27 -13.81
N LEU A 265 16.93 4.97 -12.52
CA LEU A 265 16.68 5.93 -11.46
C LEU A 265 17.88 6.85 -11.28
N SER A 266 17.59 8.11 -10.94
CA SER A 266 18.66 9.03 -10.59
C SER A 266 19.40 8.53 -9.36
N ARG A 267 20.63 9.01 -9.16
CA ARG A 267 21.39 8.72 -7.93
C ARG A 267 20.61 9.14 -6.69
N TYR A 268 19.93 10.29 -6.77
CA TYR A 268 19.12 10.84 -5.68
C TYR A 268 17.96 9.91 -5.30
N ASP A 269 17.21 9.39 -6.28
CA ASP A 269 16.08 8.49 -6.03
C ASP A 269 16.53 7.18 -5.35
N ARG A 270 17.69 6.65 -5.74
CA ARG A 270 18.28 5.45 -5.12
C ARG A 270 18.75 5.69 -3.69
N GLU A 271 19.29 6.88 -3.40
CA GLU A 271 19.78 7.24 -2.07
C GLU A 271 18.61 7.52 -1.09
N ILE A 272 17.50 8.06 -1.57
CA ILE A 272 16.34 8.44 -0.74
C ILE A 272 15.38 7.29 -0.47
N ALA A 273 15.21 6.34 -1.37
CA ALA A 273 14.34 5.18 -1.14
C ALA A 273 14.92 4.16 -0.13
N HIS A 274 15.91 4.59 0.68
CA HIS A 274 16.49 3.97 1.87
C HIS A 274 16.35 2.44 1.96
N THR A 275 17.43 1.72 1.62
CA THR A 275 17.91 0.40 2.11
C THR A 275 18.48 -0.47 0.99
N SER A 276 17.97 -0.38 -0.25
CA SER A 276 18.48 -1.13 -1.41
C SER A 276 17.96 -0.62 -2.76
N ASP A 277 18.63 -0.99 -3.86
CA ASP A 277 18.16 -0.72 -5.23
C ASP A 277 16.79 -1.35 -5.53
N ALA A 278 16.48 -2.50 -4.91
CA ALA A 278 15.18 -3.16 -5.06
C ALA A 278 14.04 -2.33 -4.45
N MET A 279 14.25 -1.74 -3.28
CA MET A 279 13.26 -0.86 -2.65
C MET A 279 13.12 0.46 -3.42
N ALA A 280 14.22 0.98 -3.97
CA ALA A 280 14.20 2.14 -4.86
C ALA A 280 13.35 1.90 -6.11
N ARG A 281 13.54 0.76 -6.77
CA ARG A 281 12.72 0.35 -7.91
C ARG A 281 11.25 0.25 -7.52
N ALA A 282 10.93 -0.45 -6.44
CA ALA A 282 9.56 -0.67 -6.01
C ALA A 282 8.83 0.65 -5.66
N SER A 283 9.53 1.55 -4.98
CA SER A 283 9.02 2.89 -4.65
C SER A 283 8.79 3.75 -5.89
N ALA A 284 9.72 3.71 -6.85
CA ALA A 284 9.58 4.45 -8.10
C ALA A 284 8.42 3.91 -8.97
N LEU A 285 8.22 2.59 -9.02
CA LEU A 285 7.08 1.97 -9.70
C LEU A 285 5.76 2.40 -9.09
N ALA A 286 5.62 2.29 -7.76
CA ALA A 286 4.41 2.69 -7.05
C ALA A 286 4.06 4.17 -7.28
N LEU A 287 5.08 5.04 -7.23
CA LEU A 287 4.90 6.47 -7.50
C LEU A 287 4.47 6.73 -8.95
N LYS A 288 5.12 6.08 -9.92
CA LYS A 288 4.80 6.28 -11.34
C LYS A 288 3.47 5.65 -11.75
N TYR A 289 3.09 4.52 -11.15
CA TYR A 289 1.74 3.98 -11.27
C TYR A 289 0.70 5.03 -10.86
N ARG A 290 0.87 5.64 -9.67
CA ARG A 290 -0.04 6.68 -9.18
C ARG A 290 -0.09 7.88 -10.11
N HIS A 291 1.05 8.34 -10.62
CA HIS A 291 1.10 9.46 -11.57
C HIS A 291 0.34 9.16 -12.87
N VAL A 292 0.53 7.97 -13.44
CA VAL A 292 -0.19 7.54 -14.65
C VAL A 292 -1.69 7.49 -14.39
N SER A 293 -2.11 6.88 -13.28
CA SER A 293 -3.52 6.78 -12.88
C SER A 293 -4.18 8.17 -12.70
N LEU A 294 -3.50 9.09 -12.00
CA LEU A 294 -3.96 10.47 -11.84
C LEU A 294 -4.02 11.24 -13.17
N GLY A 295 -3.00 11.10 -14.03
CA GLY A 295 -2.95 11.76 -15.33
C GLY A 295 -4.09 11.31 -16.25
N LEU A 296 -4.38 10.01 -16.26
CA LEU A 296 -5.54 9.44 -16.95
C LEU A 296 -6.86 10.04 -16.45
N GLY A 297 -7.06 10.06 -15.13
CA GLY A 297 -8.25 10.62 -14.49
C GLY A 297 -8.48 12.09 -14.83
N ARG A 298 -7.43 12.92 -14.77
CA ARG A 298 -7.50 14.34 -15.14
C ARG A 298 -7.85 14.55 -16.60
N LEU A 299 -7.24 13.79 -17.52
CA LEU A 299 -7.57 13.89 -18.93
C LEU A 299 -9.03 13.56 -19.18
N GLN A 300 -9.52 12.44 -18.63
CA GLN A 300 -10.92 12.04 -18.74
C GLN A 300 -11.86 13.14 -18.22
N TRP A 301 -11.57 13.70 -17.04
CA TRP A 301 -12.36 14.80 -16.48
C TRP A 301 -12.37 16.05 -17.38
N ILE A 302 -11.20 16.44 -17.92
CA ILE A 302 -11.09 17.59 -18.84
C ILE A 302 -11.91 17.33 -20.11
N GLU A 303 -11.89 16.12 -20.66
CA GLU A 303 -12.68 15.75 -21.84
C GLU A 303 -14.18 15.83 -21.60
N GLU A 304 -14.65 15.28 -20.49
CA GLU A 304 -16.05 15.34 -20.07
C GLU A 304 -16.50 16.79 -19.88
N GLU A 305 -15.67 17.62 -19.27
CA GLU A 305 -15.95 19.03 -19.05
C GLU A 305 -16.01 19.82 -20.37
N LEU A 306 -15.07 19.60 -21.29
CA LEU A 306 -15.10 20.20 -22.62
C LEU A 306 -16.36 19.80 -23.41
N ARG A 307 -16.76 18.52 -23.31
CA ARG A 307 -18.00 18.00 -23.90
C ARG A 307 -19.23 18.69 -23.29
N ARG A 308 -19.27 18.85 -21.96
CA ARG A 308 -20.33 19.58 -21.23
C ARG A 308 -20.43 21.03 -21.68
N LEU A 309 -19.30 21.68 -21.95
CA LEU A 309 -19.23 23.05 -22.46
C LEU A 309 -19.50 23.16 -23.96
N GLY A 310 -19.85 22.07 -24.64
CA GLY A 310 -20.22 22.03 -26.06
C GLY A 310 -19.05 22.15 -27.03
N ASP A 311 -17.84 21.82 -26.60
CA ASP A 311 -16.68 21.78 -27.47
C ASP A 311 -16.48 20.36 -28.03
N SER A 312 -16.83 20.15 -29.30
CA SER A 312 -16.66 18.88 -30.01
C SER A 312 -15.37 18.81 -30.84
N THR A 313 -14.64 19.91 -30.96
CA THR A 313 -13.56 20.05 -31.94
C THR A 313 -12.33 19.19 -31.64
N LEU A 314 -12.12 18.79 -30.38
CA LEU A 314 -11.01 17.95 -29.98
C LEU A 314 -11.19 16.46 -30.28
N PHE A 315 -12.43 16.00 -30.52
CA PHE A 315 -12.75 14.57 -30.62
C PHE A 315 -13.07 14.10 -32.05
N ALA A 316 -13.18 15.03 -33.00
CA ALA A 316 -13.61 14.75 -34.36
C ALA A 316 -12.62 13.88 -35.15
N ASP A 317 -11.34 13.88 -34.78
CA ASP A 317 -10.29 13.18 -35.54
C ASP A 317 -10.13 11.71 -35.13
N SER A 318 -10.54 11.33 -33.92
CA SER A 318 -10.40 9.96 -33.39
C SER A 318 -11.39 8.95 -33.96
N GLU A 319 -12.58 9.38 -34.40
CA GLU A 319 -13.62 8.46 -34.92
C GLU A 319 -13.32 7.93 -36.33
N THR A 320 -12.44 8.58 -37.09
CA THR A 320 -12.21 8.21 -38.51
C THR A 320 -11.19 7.08 -38.69
N THR A 321 -10.42 6.72 -37.65
CA THR A 321 -9.31 5.75 -37.77
C THR A 321 -9.73 4.31 -37.44
N GLY A 322 -10.95 4.07 -36.94
CA GLY A 322 -11.44 2.74 -36.52
C GLY A 322 -12.09 1.88 -37.61
N ALA A 323 -12.10 2.29 -38.89
CA ALA A 323 -12.92 1.64 -39.93
C ALA A 323 -12.20 0.61 -40.84
N THR A 324 -10.94 0.23 -40.58
CA THR A 324 -10.27 -0.77 -41.41
C THR A 324 -9.31 -1.67 -40.62
N ILE A 325 -9.83 -2.75 -40.03
CA ILE A 325 -9.12 -4.04 -39.86
C ILE A 325 -10.13 -5.16 -40.12
#